data_AF-A0A5B8P9S9-F1
#
_entry.id   AF-A0A5B8P9S9-F1
#
_cell.length_a   1.000
_cell.length_b   1.000
_cell.length_c   1.000
_cell.angle_alpha   90.00
_cell.angle_beta   90.00
_cell.angle_gamma   90.00
#
_symmetry.space_group_name_H-M   'P 1'
#
loop_
_entity.id
_entity.type
_entity.pdbx_description
1 polymer ?
#
loop_
_entity_poly.entity_id
_entity_poly.type
_entity_poly.pdbx_seq_one_letter_code
_entity_poly.pdbx_strand_id
1 'polypeptide(L)'
;GGCDVSARDVTVTLPDYPGSVPIPLTVYCAKSQNLGYYLSGTTADAGNSIFTNTASFSPAQGVGVQLTRNGTIIPANNTVSL
;
A
#
# COMPACT_ATOMS: atom_id res chain seq x y z
N GLY A 1 16.65 15.78 13.94
CA GLY A 1 16.84 15.23 12.59
C GLY A 1 15.64 14.36 12.30
N GLY A 2 14.96 14.58 11.18
CA GLY A 2 13.76 13.83 10.81
C GLY A 2 14.07 12.57 10.02
N CYS A 3 13.03 11.98 9.44
CA CYS A 3 13.13 10.94 8.44
C CYS A 3 12.68 11.47 7.08
N ASP A 4 13.27 10.93 6.03
CA ASP A 4 12.90 11.19 4.64
C ASP A 4 12.40 9.91 3.99
N VAL A 5 11.49 10.06 3.03
CA VAL A 5 10.94 8.94 2.25
C VAL A 5 11.52 8.99 0.84
N SER A 6 11.85 7.84 0.26
CA SER A 6 12.52 7.77 -1.06
C SER A 6 11.75 8.43 -2.19
N ALA A 7 10.43 8.52 -2.05
CA ALA A 7 9.55 9.22 -2.95
C ALA A 7 8.30 9.69 -2.20
N ARG A 8 7.75 10.84 -2.61
CA ARG A 8 6.45 11.33 -2.14
C ARG A 8 5.30 10.64 -2.85
N ASP A 9 5.49 10.40 -4.15
CA ASP A 9 4.54 9.74 -5.02
C ASP A 9 5.22 8.55 -5.70
N VAL A 10 4.59 7.37 -5.63
CA VAL A 10 5.08 6.14 -6.23
C VAL A 10 3.99 5.57 -7.12
N THR A 11 4.30 5.37 -8.40
CA THR A 11 3.45 4.60 -9.32
C THR A 11 3.99 3.18 -9.41
N VAL A 12 3.11 2.21 -9.17
CA VAL A 12 3.43 0.78 -9.23
C VAL A 12 2.62 0.15 -10.34
N THR A 13 3.29 -0.42 -11.33
CA THR A 13 2.64 -1.17 -12.42
C THR A 13 2.54 -2.64 -12.02
N LEU A 14 1.31 -3.12 -11.85
CA LEU A 14 1.02 -4.53 -11.60
C LEU A 14 1.10 -5.34 -12.91
N PRO A 15 1.55 -6.61 -12.86
CA PRO A 15 1.39 -7.54 -13.99
C PRO A 15 -0.08 -7.93 -14.20
N ASP A 16 -0.35 -8.67 -15.27
CA ASP A 16 -1.69 -9.21 -15.55
C ASP A 16 -2.21 -10.08 -14.39
N TYR A 17 -3.51 -10.00 -14.14
CA TYR A 17 -4.14 -10.69 -13.02
C TYR A 17 -4.15 -12.23 -13.23
N PRO A 18 -3.84 -13.03 -12.17
CA PRO A 18 -3.37 -12.60 -10.86
C PRO A 18 -1.86 -12.34 -10.85
N GLY A 19 -1.43 -11.30 -10.15
CA GLY A 19 0.00 -11.08 -9.92
C GLY A 19 0.29 -10.03 -8.86
N SER A 20 1.56 -9.97 -8.46
CA SER A 20 2.04 -9.12 -7.37
C SER A 20 3.39 -8.51 -7.73
N VAL A 21 3.68 -7.36 -7.13
CA VAL A 21 4.96 -6.66 -7.28
C VAL A 21 5.30 -5.94 -5.99
N PRO A 22 6.60 -5.86 -5.60
CA PRO A 22 7.01 -5.05 -4.46
C PRO A 22 6.82 -3.55 -4.71
N ILE A 23 6.47 -2.81 -3.66
CA ILE A 23 6.41 -1.34 -3.69
C ILE A 23 7.81 -0.79 -3.38
N PRO A 24 8.44 0.02 -4.26
CA PRO A 24 9.79 0.54 -4.05
C PRO A 24 9.78 1.79 -3.15
N LEU A 25 9.40 1.63 -1.89
CA LEU A 25 9.39 2.70 -0.90
C LEU A 25 10.38 2.39 0.23
N THR A 26 11.29 3.33 0.50
CA THR A 26 12.22 3.24 1.64
C THR A 26 12.12 4.49 2.50
N VAL A 27 12.41 4.33 3.81
CA VAL A 27 12.46 5.42 4.78
C VAL A 27 13.86 5.50 5.35
N TYR A 28 14.46 6.68 5.30
CA TYR A 28 15.77 6.95 5.87
C TYR A 28 15.64 7.93 7.03
N CYS A 29 16.22 7.59 8.19
CA CYS A 29 16.23 8.46 9.36
C CYS A 29 17.66 8.79 9.75
N ALA A 30 17.91 10.06 10.10
CA ALA A 30 19.23 10.50 10.57
C ALA A 30 19.66 9.85 11.90
N LYS A 31 18.72 9.27 12.64
CA LYS A 31 18.93 8.50 13.87
C LYS A 31 17.93 7.34 13.90
N SER A 32 18.28 6.25 14.59
CA SER A 32 17.34 5.18 14.87
C SER A 32 16.17 5.69 15.70
N GLN A 33 14.96 5.45 15.23
CA GLN A 33 13.73 5.80 15.92
C GLN A 33 12.61 4.85 15.52
N ASN A 34 11.63 4.70 16.41
CA ASN A 34 10.45 3.89 16.13
C ASN A 34 9.58 4.62 15.11
N LEU A 35 9.22 3.93 14.04
CA LEU A 35 8.36 4.44 12.98
C LEU A 35 7.04 3.67 12.95
N GLY A 36 6.00 4.35 12.51
CA GLY A 36 4.71 3.75 12.23
C GLY A 36 4.15 4.34 10.94
N TYR A 37 3.43 3.52 10.19
CA TYR A 37 2.66 3.97 9.04
C TYR A 37 1.29 3.29 9.03
N TYR A 38 0.36 3.83 8.27
CA TYR A 38 -0.90 3.18 7.96
C TYR A 38 -1.23 3.44 6.50
N LEU A 39 -2.00 2.53 5.90
CA LEU A 39 -2.54 2.74 4.56
C LEU A 39 -3.89 3.43 4.69
N SER A 40 -4.21 4.34 3.77
CA SER A 40 -5.53 4.97 3.70
C SER A 40 -6.05 4.94 2.27
N GLY A 41 -7.37 4.94 2.12
CA GLY A 41 -8.06 4.83 0.84
C GLY A 41 -9.36 4.04 0.95
N THR A 42 -10.13 4.03 -0.12
CA THR A 42 -11.41 3.33 -0.19
C THR A 42 -11.20 1.84 -0.42
N THR A 43 -11.88 1.01 0.36
CA THR A 43 -11.83 -0.45 0.28
C THR A 43 -13.17 -1.04 -0.13
N ALA A 44 -13.15 -2.18 -0.80
CA ALA A 44 -14.33 -2.88 -1.32
C ALA A 44 -14.88 -3.94 -0.35
N ASP A 45 -14.06 -4.38 0.61
CA ASP A 45 -14.35 -5.47 1.52
C ASP A 45 -14.60 -4.99 2.95
N ALA A 46 -15.35 -5.80 3.72
CA ALA A 46 -15.60 -5.54 5.14
C ALA A 46 -14.33 -5.58 6.01
N GLY A 47 -13.27 -6.25 5.55
CA GLY A 47 -11.98 -6.34 6.21
C GLY A 47 -11.07 -5.13 6.00
N ASN A 48 -11.49 -4.14 5.19
CA ASN A 48 -10.68 -2.98 4.82
C ASN A 48 -9.31 -3.35 4.22
N SER A 49 -9.25 -4.44 3.45
CA SER A 49 -7.99 -5.02 2.96
C SER A 49 -7.83 -4.98 1.44
N ILE A 50 -8.92 -4.73 0.71
CA ILE A 50 -8.95 -4.71 -0.76
C ILE A 50 -9.31 -3.29 -1.21
N PHE A 51 -8.31 -2.55 -1.66
CA PHE A 51 -8.50 -1.21 -2.21
C PHE A 51 -9.26 -1.26 -3.54
N THR A 52 -10.25 -0.37 -3.69
CA THR A 52 -11.14 -0.32 -4.86
C THR A 52 -10.39 0.11 -6.11
N ASN A 53 -10.65 -0.56 -7.24
CA ASN A 53 -10.24 -0.08 -8.56
C ASN A 53 -10.96 1.24 -8.87
N THR A 54 -10.19 2.29 -9.21
CA THR A 54 -10.70 3.64 -9.50
C THR A 54 -10.71 3.99 -11.00
N ALA A 55 -10.44 3.01 -11.88
CA ALA A 55 -10.48 3.24 -13.32
C ALA A 55 -11.83 3.82 -13.76
N SER A 56 -11.79 4.94 -14.48
CA SER A 56 -13.00 5.65 -14.93
C SER A 56 -13.55 5.11 -16.26
N PHE A 57 -12.73 4.40 -17.04
CA PHE A 57 -13.10 3.85 -18.34
C PHE A 57 -12.93 2.33 -18.35
N SER A 58 -14.04 1.61 -18.61
CA SER A 58 -14.09 0.14 -18.63
C SER A 58 -13.40 -0.52 -17.42
N PRO A 59 -13.78 -0.18 -16.17
CA PRO A 59 -13.14 -0.76 -14.99
C PRO A 59 -13.39 -2.26 -14.91
N ALA A 60 -12.32 -3.03 -14.73
CA ALA A 60 -12.42 -4.44 -14.37
C ALA A 60 -13.25 -4.59 -13.08
N GLN A 61 -14.24 -5.49 -13.14
CA GLN A 61 -15.18 -5.75 -12.04
C GLN A 61 -14.73 -6.98 -11.24
N GLY A 62 -15.06 -7.00 -9.95
CA GLY A 62 -14.73 -8.13 -9.06
C GLY A 62 -13.25 -8.25 -8.69
N VAL A 63 -12.45 -7.21 -8.97
CA VAL A 63 -11.01 -7.16 -8.65
C VAL A 63 -10.68 -5.91 -7.82
N GLY A 64 -9.60 -5.98 -7.07
CA GLY A 64 -9.04 -4.87 -6.31
C GLY A 64 -7.57 -5.12 -5.96
N VAL A 65 -6.97 -4.19 -5.22
CA VAL A 65 -5.55 -4.26 -4.85
C VAL A 65 -5.42 -4.53 -3.35
N GLN A 66 -4.64 -5.54 -2.99
CA GLN A 66 -4.30 -5.82 -1.60
C GLN A 66 -2.81 -5.55 -1.36
N LEU A 67 -2.50 -4.88 -0.26
CA LEU A 67 -1.12 -4.63 0.15
C LEU A 67 -0.74 -5.59 1.28
N THR A 68 0.46 -6.15 1.17
CA THR A 68 1.03 -7.04 2.19
C THR A 68 2.42 -6.60 2.58
N ARG A 69 2.81 -6.90 3.82
CA ARG A 69 4.20 -6.78 4.29
C ARG A 69 4.61 -8.13 4.86
N ASN A 70 5.69 -8.69 4.30
CA ASN A 70 6.21 -9.99 4.68
C ASN A 70 5.14 -11.10 4.67
N GLY A 71 4.21 -11.05 3.70
CA GLY A 71 3.12 -12.02 3.55
C GLY A 71 1.88 -11.73 4.40
N THR A 72 1.92 -10.75 5.30
CA THR A 72 0.76 -10.36 6.13
C THR A 72 0.01 -9.19 5.48
N ILE A 73 -1.31 -9.31 5.39
CA ILE A 73 -2.20 -8.26 4.89
C ILE A 73 -2.11 -7.02 5.79
N ILE A 74 -2.09 -5.84 5.18
CA ILE A 74 -2.16 -4.56 5.89
C ILE A 74 -3.54 -3.94 5.60
N PRO A 75 -4.48 -3.97 6.57
CA PRO A 75 -5.75 -3.29 6.42
C PRO A 75 -5.55 -1.76 6.39
N ALA A 76 -6.42 -1.07 5.67
CA ALA A 76 -6.52 0.37 5.72
C ALA A 76 -6.84 0.87 7.14
N ASN A 77 -6.39 2.08 7.45
CA ASN A 77 -6.61 2.80 8.71
C ASN A 77 -6.09 2.08 9.97
N ASN A 78 -5.13 1.15 9.81
CA ASN A 78 -4.48 0.45 10.90
C ASN A 78 -2.99 0.78 10.94
N THR A 79 -2.50 1.18 12.11
CA THR A 79 -1.08 1.51 12.31
C THR A 79 -0.23 0.24 12.34
N VAL A 80 0.82 0.23 11.52
CA VAL A 80 1.85 -0.80 11.42
C VAL A 80 3.17 -0.22 11.91
N SER A 81 3.80 -0.88 12.88
CA SER A 81 5.15 -0.53 13.33
C SER A 81 6.21 -0.97 12.31
N LEU A 82 7.18 -0.09 12.03
CA LEU A 82 8.24 -0.28 11.04
C LEU A 82 9.47 -0.95 11.62
#